data_AF-A0A1G9JIV0-F1
#
_entry.id   AF-A0A1G9JIV0-F1
#
_cell.length_a   1.000
_cell.length_b   1.000
_cell.length_c   1.000
_cell.angle_alpha   90.00
_cell.angle_beta   90.00
_cell.angle_gamma   90.00
#
_symmetry.space_group_name_H-M   'P 1'
#
loop_
_entity.id
_entity.type
_entity.pdbx_description
1 polymer ?
#
loop_
_entity_poly.entity_id
_entity_poly.type
_entity_poly.pdbx_seq_one_letter_code
_entity_poly.pdbx_strand_id
1 'polypeptide(L)'
;MAAADSPASSTATGPTGPEPASELGSRPIGVFDSGVGGLTVARSIIDQLPNESILYVGDTAHGPYGPLPIAEVRANALGVMDELVDSGVKLLTIACNSASAAVLRDARERYTARYGIPVIEVIQPAVRRAVAATRTGRVGVIGTSATVGSRAYEDTFAAAPDLQITSVACPAFVPYVEAGITTGPELLAVARDYLAPLKAAGVDTVVLGCTHYPLLTGVISYVMGEDVTLVSSAEETAKDVYRALASRGLERTDATAPEHNFIATGDAAQFEHLARRFLGPEVLSVRHVDHVAAQYPTGSLARITPEMIAAAQAGAVRPRISNFVGGSAGGGTLL
;
A
#
# COMPACT_ATOMS: atom_id res chain seq x y z
N MET A 1 -62.91 18.91 -16.62
CA MET A 1 -61.92 17.84 -16.40
C MET A 1 -60.61 18.51 -16.02
N ALA A 2 -60.42 18.76 -14.73
CA ALA A 2 -59.20 19.32 -14.18
C ALA A 2 -58.60 18.25 -13.27
N ALA A 3 -57.45 17.70 -13.64
CA ALA A 3 -56.70 16.76 -12.82
C ALA A 3 -55.61 17.55 -12.10
N ALA A 4 -55.78 17.68 -10.78
CA ALA A 4 -54.72 18.00 -9.86
C ALA A 4 -54.05 16.68 -9.48
N ASP A 5 -52.72 16.60 -9.56
CA ASP A 5 -51.97 15.57 -8.85
C ASP A 5 -50.71 16.17 -8.24
N SER A 6 -50.49 15.82 -6.98
CA SER A 6 -49.55 16.45 -6.06
C SER A 6 -48.12 15.91 -6.22
N PRO A 7 -47.06 16.70 -5.95
CA PRO A 7 -45.70 16.18 -5.94
C PRO A 7 -45.43 15.41 -4.65
N ALA A 8 -44.97 14.16 -4.79
CA ALA A 8 -44.48 13.34 -3.69
C ALA A 8 -43.20 13.93 -3.10
N SER A 9 -43.18 14.14 -1.78
CA SER A 9 -42.00 14.59 -1.04
C SER A 9 -41.00 13.45 -0.91
N SER A 10 -39.78 13.64 -1.41
CA SER A 10 -38.65 12.76 -1.09
C SER A 10 -38.16 13.05 0.33
N THR A 11 -38.47 12.13 1.25
CA THR A 11 -37.86 12.12 2.58
C THR A 11 -36.41 11.67 2.45
N ALA A 12 -35.47 12.59 2.70
CA ALA A 12 -34.06 12.30 2.86
C ALA A 12 -33.87 11.30 4.02
N THR A 13 -33.34 10.12 3.71
CA THR A 13 -32.92 9.12 4.69
C THR A 13 -31.64 9.59 5.38
N GLY A 14 -31.72 9.77 6.70
CA GLY A 14 -30.56 10.01 7.57
C GLY A 14 -29.63 8.78 7.67
N PRO A 15 -28.51 8.89 8.43
CA PRO A 15 -27.47 7.88 8.45
C PRO A 15 -28.01 6.57 9.02
N THR A 16 -27.99 5.53 8.19
CA THR A 16 -28.41 4.16 8.51
C THR A 16 -27.46 3.55 9.54
N GLY A 17 -28.00 2.70 10.41
CA GLY A 17 -27.23 1.94 11.40
C GLY A 17 -26.17 1.02 10.76
N PRO A 18 -25.41 0.24 11.57
CA PRO A 18 -24.35 -0.62 11.05
C PRO A 18 -24.90 -1.55 9.95
N GLU A 19 -24.32 -1.48 8.76
CA GLU A 19 -24.69 -2.33 7.62
C GLU A 19 -24.57 -3.83 8.02
N PRO A 20 -25.51 -4.68 7.55
CA PRO A 20 -25.43 -6.11 7.78
C PRO A 20 -24.16 -6.70 7.15
N ALA A 21 -23.52 -7.66 7.83
CA ALA A 21 -22.25 -8.27 7.40
C ALA A 21 -22.29 -8.86 5.97
N SER A 22 -23.46 -9.26 5.48
CA SER A 22 -23.65 -9.74 4.10
C SER A 22 -23.46 -8.66 3.03
N GLU A 23 -23.80 -7.40 3.33
CA GLU A 23 -23.59 -6.26 2.41
C GLU A 23 -22.14 -5.77 2.44
N LEU A 24 -21.47 -5.88 3.60
CA LEU A 24 -20.03 -5.60 3.71
C LEU A 24 -19.17 -6.65 3.01
N GLY A 25 -19.58 -7.94 3.05
CA GLY A 25 -18.86 -9.03 2.40
C GLY A 25 -18.86 -8.97 0.88
N SER A 26 -19.85 -8.34 0.24
CA SER A 26 -19.92 -8.22 -1.22
C SER A 26 -19.05 -7.08 -1.80
N ARG A 27 -18.63 -6.13 -0.97
CA ARG A 27 -17.73 -5.02 -1.35
C ARG A 27 -16.34 -5.55 -1.78
N PRO A 28 -15.65 -4.86 -2.70
CA PRO A 28 -14.34 -5.31 -3.17
C PRO A 28 -13.24 -5.10 -2.12
N ILE A 29 -12.15 -5.87 -2.26
CA ILE A 29 -10.88 -5.57 -1.62
C ILE A 29 -10.20 -4.45 -2.42
N GLY A 30 -9.86 -3.36 -1.74
CA GLY A 30 -9.07 -2.27 -2.31
C GLY A 30 -7.60 -2.64 -2.34
N VAL A 31 -6.94 -2.49 -3.48
CA VAL A 31 -5.50 -2.68 -3.62
C VAL A 31 -4.88 -1.41 -4.19
N PHE A 32 -3.98 -0.78 -3.45
CA PHE A 32 -3.29 0.44 -3.87
C PHE A 32 -1.81 0.18 -4.13
N ASP A 33 -1.30 0.71 -5.24
CA ASP A 33 0.13 0.72 -5.58
C ASP A 33 0.55 2.05 -6.24
N SER A 34 1.85 2.33 -6.27
CA SER A 34 2.40 3.48 -7.00
C SER A 34 2.33 3.33 -8.53
N GLY A 35 1.97 2.16 -9.04
CA GLY A 35 1.90 1.90 -10.47
C GLY A 35 1.44 0.48 -10.78
N VAL A 36 2.17 -0.21 -11.65
CA VAL A 36 1.82 -1.56 -12.14
C VAL A 36 2.41 -2.69 -11.28
N GLY A 37 3.42 -2.41 -10.46
CA GLY A 37 4.14 -3.46 -9.75
C GLY A 37 3.24 -4.21 -8.77
N GLY A 38 2.34 -3.51 -8.09
CA GLY A 38 1.42 -4.05 -7.10
C GLY A 38 0.45 -5.10 -7.66
N LEU A 39 0.38 -5.25 -8.98
CA LEU A 39 -0.32 -6.36 -9.62
C LEU A 39 0.22 -7.72 -9.16
N THR A 40 1.50 -7.85 -8.78
CA THR A 40 1.99 -9.11 -8.16
C THR A 40 1.26 -9.47 -6.87
N VAL A 41 0.91 -8.46 -6.06
CA VAL A 41 0.13 -8.61 -4.83
C VAL A 41 -1.33 -8.91 -5.16
N ALA A 42 -1.92 -8.17 -6.11
CA ALA A 42 -3.29 -8.41 -6.55
C ALA A 42 -3.47 -9.84 -7.10
N ARG A 43 -2.52 -10.33 -7.91
CA ARG A 43 -2.51 -11.71 -8.41
C ARG A 43 -2.47 -12.72 -7.26
N SER A 44 -1.58 -12.51 -6.30
CA SER A 44 -1.44 -13.40 -5.13
C SER A 44 -2.72 -13.44 -4.29
N ILE A 45 -3.44 -12.31 -4.19
CA ILE A 45 -4.75 -12.25 -3.54
C ILE A 45 -5.78 -13.06 -4.34
N ILE A 46 -5.90 -12.83 -5.65
CA ILE A 46 -6.85 -13.55 -6.52
C ILE A 46 -6.60 -15.07 -6.47
N ASP A 47 -5.34 -15.50 -6.52
CA ASP A 47 -4.97 -16.92 -6.48
C ASP A 47 -5.37 -17.60 -5.14
N GLN A 48 -5.31 -16.88 -4.02
CA GLN A 48 -5.67 -17.43 -2.69
C GLN A 48 -7.15 -17.22 -2.33
N LEU A 49 -7.79 -16.21 -2.91
CA LEU A 49 -9.14 -15.76 -2.61
C LEU A 49 -9.95 -15.61 -3.92
N PRO A 50 -10.19 -16.70 -4.67
CA PRO A 50 -10.76 -16.63 -6.02
C PRO A 50 -12.22 -16.15 -6.07
N ASN A 51 -12.90 -16.05 -4.93
CA ASN A 51 -14.27 -15.54 -4.84
C ASN A 51 -14.32 -14.03 -4.58
N GLU A 52 -13.18 -13.36 -4.38
CA GLU A 52 -13.15 -11.97 -3.96
C GLU A 52 -13.08 -10.98 -5.12
N SER A 53 -13.90 -9.93 -5.06
CA SER A 53 -13.82 -8.81 -6.02
C SER A 53 -12.64 -7.89 -5.66
N ILE A 54 -11.97 -7.34 -6.67
CA ILE A 54 -10.79 -6.48 -6.51
C ILE A 54 -11.07 -5.12 -7.12
N LEU A 55 -10.74 -4.06 -6.38
CA LEU A 55 -10.61 -2.70 -6.90
C LEU A 55 -9.15 -2.28 -6.76
N TYR A 56 -8.41 -2.36 -7.85
CA TYR A 56 -7.00 -1.99 -7.92
C TYR A 56 -6.84 -0.55 -8.41
N VAL A 57 -6.02 0.23 -7.72
CA VAL A 57 -5.62 1.57 -8.16
C VAL A 57 -4.10 1.68 -8.19
N GLY A 58 -3.55 1.97 -9.38
CA GLY A 58 -2.15 2.31 -9.57
C GLY A 58 -1.97 3.81 -9.78
N ASP A 59 -1.17 4.46 -8.93
CA ASP A 59 -0.90 5.90 -9.04
C ASP A 59 0.17 6.24 -10.10
N THR A 60 -0.07 5.85 -11.36
CA THR A 60 0.88 6.05 -12.45
C THR A 60 1.12 7.51 -12.82
N ALA A 61 0.27 8.44 -12.40
CA ALA A 61 0.49 9.88 -12.60
C ALA A 61 1.64 10.43 -11.75
N HIS A 62 1.87 9.87 -10.56
CA HIS A 62 2.91 10.32 -9.63
C HIS A 62 4.00 9.26 -9.35
N GLY A 63 3.82 8.04 -9.88
CA GLY A 63 4.84 6.99 -9.84
C GLY A 63 6.05 7.27 -10.74
N PRO A 64 7.18 6.57 -10.54
CA PRO A 64 7.44 5.60 -9.48
C PRO A 64 7.75 6.29 -8.15
N TYR A 65 7.31 5.71 -7.03
CA TYR A 65 7.59 6.26 -5.68
C TYR A 65 9.00 5.99 -5.17
N GLY A 66 9.69 5.00 -5.74
CA GLY A 66 11.02 4.57 -5.29
C GLY A 66 12.09 5.68 -5.14
N PRO A 67 12.21 6.64 -6.07
CA PRO A 67 13.15 7.76 -5.94
C PRO A 67 12.63 8.96 -5.16
N LEU A 68 11.33 9.02 -4.83
CA LEU A 68 10.73 10.21 -4.22
C LEU A 68 11.05 10.33 -2.72
N PRO A 69 11.09 11.55 -2.16
CA PRO A 69 11.15 11.76 -0.72
C PRO A 69 9.94 11.16 0.01
N ILE A 70 10.14 10.63 1.23
CA ILE A 70 9.08 9.97 2.01
C ILE A 70 7.87 10.87 2.26
N ALA A 71 8.07 12.18 2.44
CA ALA A 71 6.97 13.12 2.62
C ALA A 71 6.07 13.22 1.37
N GLU A 72 6.67 13.16 0.18
CA GLU A 72 5.96 13.20 -1.09
C GLU A 72 5.24 11.87 -1.37
N VAL A 73 5.93 10.74 -1.14
CA VAL A 73 5.32 9.41 -1.18
C VAL A 73 4.09 9.34 -0.27
N ARG A 74 4.19 9.88 0.96
CA ARG A 74 3.07 9.92 1.91
C ARG A 74 1.91 10.74 1.37
N ALA A 75 2.16 11.94 0.84
CA ALA A 75 1.13 12.82 0.34
C ALA A 75 0.36 12.18 -0.84
N ASN A 76 1.09 11.66 -1.83
CA ASN A 76 0.49 11.02 -3.00
C ASN A 76 -0.30 9.77 -2.61
N ALA A 77 0.30 8.89 -1.80
CA ALA A 77 -0.35 7.65 -1.37
C ALA A 77 -1.63 7.89 -0.57
N LEU A 78 -1.61 8.81 0.41
CA LEU A 78 -2.80 9.11 1.21
C LEU A 78 -3.93 9.70 0.35
N GLY A 79 -3.60 10.56 -0.61
CA GLY A 79 -4.60 11.14 -1.52
C GLY A 79 -5.37 10.07 -2.30
N VAL A 80 -4.65 9.12 -2.90
CA VAL A 80 -5.28 8.04 -3.68
C VAL A 80 -6.00 7.02 -2.78
N MET A 81 -5.43 6.68 -1.62
CA MET A 81 -6.07 5.75 -0.68
C MET A 81 -7.36 6.33 -0.09
N ASP A 82 -7.46 7.64 0.10
CA ASP A 82 -8.70 8.29 0.51
C ASP A 82 -9.81 8.04 -0.50
N GLU A 83 -9.52 8.25 -1.79
CA GLU A 83 -10.50 8.02 -2.85
C GLU A 83 -10.87 6.54 -2.98
N LEU A 84 -9.90 5.63 -2.82
CA LEU A 84 -10.15 4.19 -2.82
C LEU A 84 -11.04 3.74 -1.65
N VAL A 85 -10.85 4.33 -0.47
CA VAL A 85 -11.70 4.07 0.69
C VAL A 85 -13.10 4.67 0.50
N ASP A 86 -13.20 5.89 -0.07
CA ASP A 86 -14.47 6.52 -0.47
C ASP A 86 -15.27 5.64 -1.47
N SER A 87 -14.58 4.87 -2.31
CA SER A 87 -15.20 3.89 -3.21
C SER A 87 -15.83 2.67 -2.50
N GLY A 88 -15.70 2.58 -1.18
CA GLY A 88 -16.33 1.59 -0.29
C GLY A 88 -15.77 0.19 -0.41
N VAL A 89 -14.46 0.07 -0.27
CA VAL A 89 -13.78 -1.21 -0.11
C VAL A 89 -14.00 -1.78 1.30
N LYS A 90 -14.09 -3.11 1.42
CA LYS A 90 -14.21 -3.77 2.74
C LYS A 90 -12.89 -3.95 3.47
N LEU A 91 -11.78 -3.91 2.73
CA LEU A 91 -10.42 -4.06 3.21
C LEU A 91 -9.50 -3.26 2.29
N LEU A 92 -8.52 -2.56 2.86
CA LEU A 92 -7.50 -1.85 2.10
C LEU A 92 -6.16 -2.59 2.17
N THR A 93 -5.59 -2.88 1.01
CA THR A 93 -4.25 -3.46 0.86
C THR A 93 -3.31 -2.43 0.25
N ILE A 94 -2.25 -2.07 0.98
CA ILE A 94 -1.16 -1.23 0.49
C ILE A 94 -0.10 -2.14 -0.14
N ALA A 95 -0.17 -2.34 -1.45
CA ALA A 95 0.73 -3.22 -2.19
C ALA A 95 2.12 -2.61 -2.39
N CYS A 96 2.23 -1.28 -2.50
CA CYS A 96 3.52 -0.61 -2.69
C CYS A 96 4.37 -0.66 -1.41
N ASN A 97 5.59 -1.22 -1.49
CA ASN A 97 6.53 -1.23 -0.36
C ASN A 97 6.96 0.19 0.05
N SER A 98 7.19 1.09 -0.92
CA SER A 98 7.53 2.48 -0.64
C SER A 98 6.38 3.23 0.03
N ALA A 99 5.14 3.00 -0.41
CA ALA A 99 3.97 3.59 0.25
C ALA A 99 3.79 3.03 1.66
N SER A 100 3.86 1.71 1.85
CA SER A 100 3.73 1.10 3.18
C SER A 100 4.75 1.69 4.17
N ALA A 101 6.01 1.80 3.75
CA ALA A 101 7.07 2.41 4.52
C ALA A 101 6.77 3.86 4.93
N ALA A 102 6.04 4.60 4.11
CA ALA A 102 5.72 6.01 4.35
C ALA A 102 4.46 6.23 5.19
N VAL A 103 3.45 5.36 5.07
CA VAL A 103 2.05 5.70 5.46
C VAL A 103 1.37 4.70 6.41
N LEU A 104 1.96 3.56 6.75
CA LEU A 104 1.23 2.50 7.50
C LEU A 104 0.55 3.00 8.78
N ARG A 105 1.24 3.81 9.58
CA ARG A 105 0.68 4.36 10.84
C ARG A 105 -0.49 5.30 10.55
N ASP A 106 -0.30 6.22 9.60
CA ASP A 106 -1.33 7.18 9.17
C ASP A 106 -2.57 6.45 8.63
N ALA A 107 -2.37 5.42 7.80
CA ALA A 107 -3.44 4.63 7.20
C ALA A 107 -4.25 3.85 8.24
N ARG A 108 -3.60 3.24 9.25
CA ARG A 108 -4.32 2.53 10.32
C ARG A 108 -5.12 3.47 11.20
N GLU A 109 -4.57 4.62 11.56
CA GLU A 109 -5.31 5.64 12.30
C GLU A 109 -6.49 6.15 11.49
N ARG A 110 -6.26 6.47 10.22
CA ARG A 110 -7.26 7.09 9.35
C ARG A 110 -8.36 6.15 8.91
N TYR A 111 -8.04 4.89 8.56
CA TYR A 111 -8.99 3.96 7.96
C TYR A 111 -9.49 2.89 8.93
N THR A 112 -8.57 2.26 9.67
CA THR A 112 -8.95 1.21 10.62
C THR A 112 -9.60 1.78 11.89
N ALA A 113 -8.97 2.75 12.55
CA ALA A 113 -9.50 3.26 13.81
C ALA A 113 -10.78 4.09 13.60
N ARG A 114 -10.87 4.86 12.50
CA ARG A 114 -12.02 5.73 12.22
C ARG A 114 -13.18 5.04 11.51
N TYR A 115 -12.91 4.14 10.56
CA TYR A 115 -13.95 3.53 9.71
C TYR A 115 -14.07 2.01 9.88
N GLY A 116 -13.24 1.38 10.72
CA GLY A 116 -13.25 -0.06 10.92
C GLY A 116 -12.65 -0.88 9.78
N ILE A 117 -12.15 -0.22 8.72
CA ILE A 117 -11.63 -0.88 7.52
C ILE A 117 -10.24 -1.47 7.84
N PRO A 118 -10.05 -2.79 7.75
CA PRO A 118 -8.74 -3.40 7.95
C PRO A 118 -7.74 -2.87 6.91
N VAL A 119 -6.56 -2.45 7.39
CA VAL A 119 -5.44 -2.07 6.53
C VAL A 119 -4.35 -3.13 6.62
N ILE A 120 -4.11 -3.79 5.49
CA ILE A 120 -3.04 -4.77 5.29
C ILE A 120 -1.97 -4.15 4.40
N GLU A 121 -0.71 -4.45 4.65
CA GLU A 121 0.42 -3.92 3.89
C GLU A 121 1.51 -4.97 3.72
N VAL A 122 2.54 -4.66 2.94
CA VAL A 122 3.49 -5.65 2.40
C VAL A 122 4.75 -5.92 3.23
N ILE A 123 5.10 -5.06 4.20
CA ILE A 123 6.31 -5.13 5.02
C ILE A 123 6.12 -6.10 6.20
N GLN A 124 5.11 -5.93 7.06
CA GLN A 124 4.95 -6.76 8.25
C GLN A 124 4.74 -8.26 7.94
N PRO A 125 3.95 -8.65 6.94
CA PRO A 125 3.83 -10.06 6.56
C PRO A 125 5.17 -10.66 6.12
N ALA A 126 5.92 -9.93 5.28
CA ALA A 126 7.22 -10.36 4.80
C ALA A 126 8.25 -10.46 5.95
N VAL A 127 8.25 -9.51 6.87
CA VAL A 127 9.10 -9.53 8.07
C VAL A 127 8.82 -10.77 8.91
N ARG A 128 7.55 -11.05 9.26
CA ARG A 128 7.19 -12.25 10.04
C ARG A 128 7.65 -13.53 9.35
N ARG A 129 7.51 -13.61 8.02
CA ARG A 129 7.98 -14.77 7.25
C ARG A 129 9.50 -14.88 7.27
N ALA A 130 10.24 -13.77 7.15
CA ALA A 130 11.69 -13.78 7.19
C ALA A 130 12.24 -14.20 8.56
N VAL A 131 11.64 -13.71 9.66
CA VAL A 131 11.99 -14.14 11.02
C VAL A 131 11.79 -15.64 11.20
N ALA A 132 10.70 -16.19 10.66
CA ALA A 132 10.42 -17.63 10.75
C ALA A 132 11.30 -18.50 9.84
N ALA A 133 11.85 -17.94 8.75
CA ALA A 133 12.60 -18.68 7.75
C ALA A 133 14.13 -18.70 7.99
N THR A 134 14.68 -17.65 8.62
CA THR A 134 16.13 -17.57 8.86
C THR A 134 16.61 -18.62 9.84
N ARG A 135 17.77 -19.20 9.55
CA ARG A 135 18.43 -20.23 10.37
C ARG A 135 19.62 -19.65 11.13
N THR A 136 20.23 -18.62 10.56
CA THR A 136 21.44 -17.95 11.06
C THR A 136 21.13 -16.63 11.77
N GLY A 137 19.89 -16.14 11.67
CA GLY A 137 19.49 -14.83 12.16
C GLY A 137 19.97 -13.68 11.26
N ARG A 138 20.47 -13.96 10.06
CA ARG A 138 21.01 -12.96 9.12
C ARG A 138 20.06 -12.75 7.95
N VAL A 139 19.39 -11.61 7.94
CA VAL A 139 18.34 -11.30 6.97
C VAL A 139 18.77 -10.12 6.09
N GLY A 140 18.62 -10.29 4.78
CA GLY A 140 18.80 -9.24 3.80
C GLY A 140 17.46 -8.63 3.41
N VAL A 141 17.43 -7.33 3.15
CA VAL A 141 16.28 -6.66 2.56
C VAL A 141 16.75 -5.94 1.31
N ILE A 142 16.11 -6.21 0.18
CA ILE A 142 16.30 -5.41 -1.02
C ILE A 142 15.05 -4.61 -1.31
N GLY A 143 15.20 -3.36 -1.72
CA GLY A 143 14.05 -2.48 -1.99
C GLY A 143 14.42 -1.25 -2.80
N THR A 144 13.45 -0.35 -2.96
CA THR A 144 13.70 0.95 -3.56
C THR A 144 14.51 1.86 -2.64
N SER A 145 15.05 2.96 -3.17
CA SER A 145 15.75 3.97 -2.36
C SER A 145 14.85 4.54 -1.26
N ALA A 146 13.57 4.82 -1.53
CA ALA A 146 12.60 5.25 -0.53
C ALA A 146 12.36 4.17 0.53
N THR A 147 12.15 2.92 0.13
CA THR A 147 11.94 1.80 1.07
C THR A 147 13.12 1.64 2.02
N VAL A 148 14.34 1.53 1.49
CA VAL A 148 15.55 1.32 2.30
C VAL A 148 15.90 2.57 3.11
N GLY A 149 15.78 3.76 2.51
CA GLY A 149 16.03 5.02 3.19
C GLY A 149 15.06 5.34 4.33
N SER A 150 13.83 4.80 4.28
CA SER A 150 12.83 4.97 5.35
C SER A 150 13.16 4.21 6.63
N ARG A 151 14.00 3.16 6.54
CA ARG A 151 14.28 2.20 7.61
C ARG A 151 13.06 1.44 8.15
N ALA A 152 11.95 1.41 7.41
CA ALA A 152 10.71 0.79 7.86
C ALA A 152 10.85 -0.73 8.12
N TYR A 153 11.69 -1.42 7.36
CA TYR A 153 11.99 -2.84 7.61
C TYR A 153 12.76 -3.01 8.91
N GLU A 154 13.81 -2.24 9.14
CA GLU A 154 14.64 -2.25 10.35
C GLU A 154 13.78 -1.97 11.59
N ASP A 155 12.93 -0.95 11.54
CA ASP A 155 12.00 -0.62 12.62
C ASP A 155 11.01 -1.76 12.91
N THR A 156 10.58 -2.48 11.87
CA THR A 156 9.68 -3.63 12.01
C THR A 156 10.40 -4.87 12.55
N PHE A 157 11.68 -5.08 12.15
CA PHE A 157 12.53 -6.14 12.69
C PHE A 157 12.99 -5.88 14.12
N ALA A 158 12.89 -4.65 14.65
CA ALA A 158 13.29 -4.31 16.01
C ALA A 158 12.59 -5.15 17.11
N ALA A 159 11.46 -5.79 16.79
CA ALA A 159 10.80 -6.75 17.67
C ALA A 159 11.57 -8.09 17.83
N ALA A 160 12.57 -8.35 16.99
CA ALA A 160 13.44 -9.53 17.01
C ALA A 160 14.92 -9.07 17.11
N PRO A 161 15.38 -8.64 18.30
CA PRO A 161 16.66 -7.93 18.48
C PRO A 161 17.90 -8.78 18.17
N ASP A 162 17.77 -10.10 18.14
CA ASP A 162 18.87 -11.02 17.83
C ASP A 162 19.17 -11.12 16.32
N LEU A 163 18.34 -10.50 15.46
CA LEU A 163 18.52 -10.53 14.02
C LEU A 163 19.52 -9.46 13.54
N GLN A 164 20.34 -9.84 12.57
CA GLN A 164 21.24 -8.95 11.85
C GLN A 164 20.61 -8.63 10.49
N ILE A 165 20.27 -7.36 10.29
CA ILE A 165 19.59 -6.90 9.07
C ILE A 165 20.58 -6.15 8.16
N THR A 166 20.66 -6.57 6.90
CA THR A 166 21.44 -5.89 5.85
C THR A 166 20.51 -5.42 4.74
N SER A 167 20.29 -4.10 4.65
CA SER A 167 19.40 -3.51 3.65
C SER A 167 20.19 -2.92 2.48
N VAL A 168 19.76 -3.19 1.24
CA VAL A 168 20.37 -2.63 0.02
C VAL A 168 19.30 -2.07 -0.90
N ALA A 169 19.50 -0.82 -1.34
CA ALA A 169 18.65 -0.21 -2.36
C ALA A 169 19.05 -0.70 -3.76
N CYS A 170 18.08 -1.16 -4.54
CA CYS A 170 18.27 -1.70 -5.89
C CYS A 170 17.45 -0.92 -6.94
N PRO A 171 17.69 0.39 -7.12
CA PRO A 171 16.85 1.25 -7.95
C PRO A 171 16.78 0.81 -9.42
N ALA A 172 17.84 0.21 -9.98
CA ALA A 172 17.85 -0.20 -11.38
C ALA A 172 16.98 -1.44 -11.68
N PHE A 173 16.58 -2.23 -10.67
CA PHE A 173 15.75 -3.42 -10.89
C PHE A 173 14.36 -3.09 -11.43
N VAL A 174 13.75 -1.98 -11.01
CA VAL A 174 12.40 -1.59 -11.46
C VAL A 174 12.37 -1.33 -12.97
N PRO A 175 13.25 -0.48 -13.54
CA PRO A 175 13.33 -0.28 -14.99
C PRO A 175 13.54 -1.58 -15.79
N TYR A 176 14.40 -2.51 -15.31
CA TYR A 176 14.59 -3.80 -15.98
C TYR A 176 13.29 -4.61 -16.04
N VAL A 177 12.56 -4.70 -14.93
CA VAL A 177 11.30 -5.45 -14.87
C VAL A 177 10.24 -4.83 -15.78
N GLU A 178 10.10 -3.50 -15.77
CA GLU A 178 9.13 -2.79 -16.62
C GLU A 178 9.48 -2.85 -18.11
N ALA A 179 10.77 -2.82 -18.46
CA ALA A 179 11.25 -3.08 -19.82
C ALA A 179 11.13 -4.56 -20.23
N GLY A 180 10.79 -5.42 -19.28
CA GLY A 180 10.59 -6.83 -19.52
C GLY A 180 11.86 -7.67 -19.62
N ILE A 181 12.96 -7.14 -19.09
CA ILE A 181 14.26 -7.78 -19.05
C ILE A 181 14.39 -8.43 -17.68
N THR A 182 14.29 -9.76 -17.63
CA THR A 182 14.35 -10.55 -16.38
C THR A 182 15.51 -11.54 -16.36
N THR A 183 16.27 -11.60 -17.46
CA THR A 183 17.47 -12.43 -17.65
C THR A 183 18.47 -11.68 -18.52
N GLY A 184 19.70 -12.19 -18.61
CA GLY A 184 20.75 -11.64 -19.46
C GLY A 184 21.97 -11.11 -18.70
N PRO A 185 23.09 -10.88 -19.41
CA PRO A 185 24.38 -10.57 -18.80
C PRO A 185 24.39 -9.22 -18.07
N GLU A 186 23.70 -8.20 -18.59
CA GLU A 186 23.65 -6.87 -17.98
C GLU A 186 22.92 -6.88 -16.64
N LEU A 187 21.70 -7.42 -16.62
CA LEU A 187 20.92 -7.57 -15.39
C LEU A 187 21.66 -8.44 -14.38
N LEU A 188 22.34 -9.51 -14.82
CA LEU A 188 23.14 -10.35 -13.94
C LEU A 188 24.32 -9.58 -13.32
N ALA A 189 24.99 -8.71 -14.06
CA ALA A 189 26.06 -7.85 -13.51
C ALA A 189 25.50 -6.89 -12.46
N VAL A 190 24.40 -6.19 -12.76
CA VAL A 190 23.72 -5.29 -11.83
C VAL A 190 23.27 -6.03 -10.56
N ALA A 191 22.72 -7.23 -10.70
CA ALA A 191 22.32 -8.06 -9.57
C ALA A 191 23.51 -8.50 -8.72
N ARG A 192 24.66 -8.86 -9.32
CA ARG A 192 25.88 -9.19 -8.57
C ARG A 192 26.37 -8.01 -7.74
N ASP A 193 26.36 -6.82 -8.30
CA ASP A 193 26.82 -5.61 -7.60
C ASP A 193 25.91 -5.27 -6.41
N TYR A 194 24.59 -5.25 -6.62
CA TYR A 194 23.64 -4.96 -5.54
C TYR A 194 23.61 -6.04 -4.46
N LEU A 195 23.78 -7.31 -4.81
CA LEU A 195 23.68 -8.41 -3.85
C LEU A 195 25.01 -8.74 -3.16
N ALA A 196 26.13 -8.18 -3.62
CA ALA A 196 27.44 -8.40 -3.00
C ALA A 196 27.49 -8.09 -1.49
N PRO A 197 26.90 -6.98 -0.98
CA PRO A 197 26.86 -6.71 0.46
C PRO A 197 26.10 -7.77 1.26
N LEU A 198 24.99 -8.30 0.71
CA LEU A 198 24.20 -9.36 1.36
C LEU A 198 25.00 -10.66 1.44
N LYS A 199 25.73 -11.00 0.38
CA LYS A 199 26.63 -12.17 0.36
C LYS A 199 27.79 -12.00 1.34
N ALA A 200 28.40 -10.83 1.41
CA ALA A 200 29.48 -10.55 2.34
C ALA A 200 29.01 -10.63 3.81
N ALA A 201 27.77 -10.23 4.08
CA ALA A 201 27.15 -10.40 5.40
C ALA A 201 26.77 -11.86 5.73
N GLY A 202 26.82 -12.77 4.76
CA GLY A 202 26.40 -14.17 4.95
C GLY A 202 24.91 -14.31 5.25
N VAL A 203 24.08 -13.51 4.59
CA VAL A 203 22.62 -13.57 4.68
C VAL A 203 22.11 -14.93 4.18
N ASP A 204 21.18 -15.54 4.92
CA ASP A 204 20.51 -16.79 4.52
C ASP A 204 19.04 -16.61 4.10
N THR A 205 18.50 -15.41 4.29
CA THR A 205 17.10 -15.08 3.99
C THR A 205 17.02 -13.67 3.42
N VAL A 206 16.43 -13.49 2.24
CA VAL A 206 16.31 -12.18 1.59
C VAL A 206 14.85 -11.83 1.38
N VAL A 207 14.43 -10.68 1.90
CA VAL A 207 13.11 -10.10 1.63
C VAL A 207 13.13 -9.33 0.32
N LEU A 208 12.20 -9.68 -0.57
CA LEU A 208 11.92 -8.98 -1.81
C LEU A 208 11.00 -7.77 -1.51
N GLY A 209 11.60 -6.71 -0.96
CA GLY A 209 10.94 -5.48 -0.48
C GLY A 209 10.56 -4.49 -1.59
N CYS A 210 10.18 -4.99 -2.75
CA CYS A 210 9.58 -4.23 -3.84
C CYS A 210 8.63 -5.12 -4.62
N THR A 211 7.51 -4.55 -5.07
CA THR A 211 6.46 -5.23 -5.83
C THR A 211 6.92 -5.86 -7.13
N HIS A 212 8.00 -5.33 -7.74
CA HIS A 212 8.54 -5.83 -9.01
C HIS A 212 9.47 -7.03 -8.83
N TYR A 213 10.08 -7.20 -7.66
CA TYR A 213 11.17 -8.15 -7.45
C TYR A 213 10.78 -9.64 -7.49
N PRO A 214 9.52 -10.06 -7.26
CA PRO A 214 9.11 -11.42 -7.56
C PRO A 214 9.42 -11.87 -9.00
N LEU A 215 9.40 -10.95 -9.98
CA LEU A 215 9.76 -11.24 -11.37
C LEU A 215 11.28 -11.40 -11.60
N LEU A 216 12.10 -11.07 -10.61
CA LEU A 216 13.55 -11.23 -10.62
C LEU A 216 14.04 -12.39 -9.76
N THR A 217 13.12 -13.20 -9.20
CA THR A 217 13.45 -14.36 -8.36
C THR A 217 14.52 -15.25 -9.00
N GLY A 218 14.44 -15.52 -10.31
CA GLY A 218 15.43 -16.34 -11.01
C GLY A 218 16.86 -15.79 -10.94
N VAL A 219 17.06 -14.51 -11.29
CA VAL A 219 18.40 -13.89 -11.26
C VAL A 219 18.89 -13.67 -9.83
N ILE A 220 18.01 -13.32 -8.89
CA ILE A 220 18.37 -13.10 -7.48
C ILE A 220 18.79 -14.43 -6.84
N SER A 221 18.02 -15.50 -7.01
CA SER A 221 18.38 -16.84 -6.52
C SER A 221 19.70 -17.32 -7.12
N TYR A 222 19.91 -17.10 -8.43
CA TYR A 222 21.16 -17.49 -9.08
C TYR A 222 22.38 -16.78 -8.49
N VAL A 223 22.27 -15.50 -8.13
CA VAL A 223 23.38 -14.73 -7.54
C VAL A 223 23.60 -15.07 -6.06
N MET A 224 22.52 -15.21 -5.28
CA MET A 224 22.57 -15.48 -3.85
C MET A 224 22.95 -16.94 -3.54
N GLY A 225 22.55 -17.89 -4.38
CA GLY A 225 22.74 -19.32 -4.19
C GLY A 225 21.51 -20.01 -3.60
N GLU A 226 21.45 -21.34 -3.74
CA GLU A 226 20.29 -22.17 -3.36
C GLU A 226 20.04 -22.23 -1.85
N ASP A 227 21.06 -21.95 -1.03
CA ASP A 227 20.95 -21.94 0.43
C ASP A 227 20.22 -20.71 0.99
N VAL A 228 19.93 -19.72 0.15
CA VAL A 228 19.28 -18.46 0.55
C VAL A 228 17.79 -18.51 0.25
N THR A 229 16.98 -18.34 1.30
CA THR A 229 15.52 -18.30 1.17
C THR A 229 15.07 -16.92 0.72
N LEU A 230 14.34 -16.84 -0.40
CA LEU A 230 13.70 -15.59 -0.84
C LEU A 230 12.29 -15.49 -0.27
N VAL A 231 11.95 -14.32 0.27
CA VAL A 231 10.63 -14.02 0.85
C VAL A 231 9.90 -13.02 -0.04
N SER A 232 8.82 -13.48 -0.67
CA SER A 232 7.93 -12.65 -1.49
C SER A 232 6.95 -11.89 -0.61
N SER A 233 6.95 -10.56 -0.71
CA SER A 233 5.98 -9.72 0.00
C SER A 233 4.55 -9.98 -0.48
N ALA A 234 4.36 -10.33 -1.75
CA ALA A 234 3.05 -10.55 -2.34
C ALA A 234 2.32 -11.78 -1.75
N GLU A 235 3.03 -12.90 -1.64
CA GLU A 235 2.47 -14.16 -1.12
C GLU A 235 2.07 -14.05 0.34
N GLU A 236 2.93 -13.43 1.16
CA GLU A 236 2.69 -13.29 2.60
C GLU A 236 1.57 -12.28 2.88
N THR A 237 1.46 -11.23 2.05
CA THR A 237 0.36 -10.26 2.14
C THR A 237 -0.98 -10.91 1.83
N ALA A 238 -1.06 -11.74 0.78
CA ALA A 238 -2.29 -12.45 0.43
C ALA A 238 -2.76 -13.38 1.56
N LYS A 239 -1.84 -14.07 2.24
CA LYS A 239 -2.16 -14.89 3.43
C LYS A 239 -2.73 -14.04 4.57
N ASP A 240 -2.24 -12.82 4.73
CA ASP A 240 -2.73 -11.88 5.74
C ASP A 240 -4.10 -11.29 5.39
N VAL A 241 -4.34 -10.99 4.12
CA VAL A 241 -5.67 -10.61 3.61
C VAL A 241 -6.67 -11.73 3.90
N TYR A 242 -6.32 -12.98 3.58
CA TYR A 242 -7.16 -14.15 3.91
C TYR A 242 -7.51 -14.21 5.41
N ARG A 243 -6.50 -14.10 6.29
CA ARG A 243 -6.71 -14.12 7.75
C ARG A 243 -7.60 -12.97 8.20
N ALA A 244 -7.42 -11.78 7.64
CA ALA A 244 -8.20 -10.60 8.00
C ALA A 244 -9.67 -10.73 7.60
N LEU A 245 -9.95 -11.32 6.44
CA LEU A 245 -11.33 -11.60 6.02
C LEU A 245 -11.97 -12.65 6.92
N ALA A 246 -11.30 -13.81 7.08
CA ALA A 246 -11.82 -14.94 7.83
C ALA A 246 -12.07 -14.65 9.32
N SER A 247 -11.17 -13.90 9.96
CA SER A 247 -11.32 -13.55 11.37
C SER A 247 -12.42 -12.52 11.63
N ARG A 248 -12.91 -11.83 10.59
CA ARG A 248 -13.89 -10.74 10.70
C ARG A 248 -15.23 -11.06 10.04
N GLY A 249 -15.36 -12.23 9.41
CA GLY A 249 -16.58 -12.61 8.67
C GLY A 249 -16.84 -11.69 7.48
N LEU A 250 -15.77 -11.25 6.80
CA LEU A 250 -15.84 -10.32 5.66
C LEU A 250 -15.73 -11.04 4.31
N GLU A 251 -15.69 -12.38 4.29
CA GLU A 251 -15.61 -13.15 3.06
C GLU A 251 -16.82 -12.91 2.16
N ARG A 252 -16.57 -12.84 0.85
CA ARG A 252 -17.63 -12.83 -0.14
C ARG A 252 -18.25 -14.23 -0.26
N THR A 253 -19.56 -14.33 -0.03
CA THR A 253 -20.34 -15.59 -0.14
C THR A 253 -21.22 -15.67 -1.39
N ASP A 254 -21.20 -14.64 -2.24
CA ASP A 254 -22.02 -14.60 -3.45
C ASP A 254 -21.61 -15.67 -4.47
N ALA A 255 -22.61 -16.29 -5.10
CA ALA A 255 -22.41 -17.31 -6.13
C ALA A 255 -22.08 -16.73 -7.51
N THR A 256 -22.20 -15.41 -7.70
CA THR A 256 -21.84 -14.75 -8.95
C THR A 256 -20.30 -14.73 -9.12
N ALA A 257 -19.82 -14.58 -10.35
CA ALA A 257 -18.39 -14.40 -10.57
C ALA A 257 -17.93 -13.07 -9.92
N PRO A 258 -16.73 -13.01 -9.31
CA PRO A 258 -16.18 -11.77 -8.80
C PRO A 258 -15.84 -10.82 -9.96
N GLU A 259 -15.80 -9.53 -9.66
CA GLU A 259 -15.36 -8.51 -10.61
C GLU A 259 -13.97 -7.98 -10.21
N HIS A 260 -13.09 -7.81 -11.20
CA HIS A 260 -11.76 -7.26 -11.01
C HIS A 260 -11.64 -5.96 -11.81
N ASN A 261 -11.58 -4.85 -11.11
CA ASN A 261 -11.50 -3.51 -11.68
C ASN A 261 -10.09 -2.95 -11.49
N PHE A 262 -9.42 -2.59 -12.59
CA PHE A 262 -8.09 -2.00 -12.59
C PHE A 262 -8.13 -0.55 -13.09
N ILE A 263 -7.66 0.35 -12.24
CA ILE A 263 -7.68 1.79 -12.46
C ILE A 263 -6.25 2.34 -12.41
N ALA A 264 -5.95 3.28 -13.32
CA ALA A 264 -4.71 4.04 -13.34
C ALA A 264 -4.99 5.55 -13.29
N THR A 265 -4.24 6.29 -12.46
CA THR A 265 -4.37 7.76 -12.36
C THR A 265 -3.69 8.49 -13.53
N GLY A 266 -2.70 7.85 -14.16
CA GLY A 266 -2.01 8.34 -15.37
C GLY A 266 -2.39 7.54 -16.62
N ASP A 267 -1.42 7.24 -17.48
CA ASP A 267 -1.65 6.55 -18.76
C ASP A 267 -2.14 5.10 -18.57
N ALA A 268 -3.43 4.87 -18.85
CA ALA A 268 -4.05 3.55 -18.76
C ALA A 268 -3.60 2.56 -19.86
N ALA A 269 -3.20 3.04 -21.04
CA ALA A 269 -2.77 2.17 -22.13
C ALA A 269 -1.39 1.56 -21.84
N GLN A 270 -0.46 2.37 -21.33
CA GLN A 270 0.83 1.88 -20.85
C GLN A 270 0.65 0.90 -19.68
N PHE A 271 -0.26 1.22 -18.75
CA PHE A 271 -0.59 0.32 -17.64
C PHE A 271 -1.10 -1.02 -18.16
N GLU A 272 -2.06 -1.04 -19.10
CA GLU A 272 -2.63 -2.27 -19.64
C GLU A 272 -1.58 -3.18 -20.29
N HIS A 273 -0.66 -2.58 -21.08
CA HIS A 273 0.41 -3.33 -21.71
C HIS A 273 1.32 -4.03 -20.69
N LEU A 274 1.72 -3.31 -19.64
CA LEU A 274 2.53 -3.87 -18.56
C LEU A 274 1.73 -4.88 -17.73
N ALA A 275 0.47 -4.58 -17.41
CA ALA A 275 -0.38 -5.38 -16.54
C ALA A 275 -0.57 -6.83 -17.03
N ARG A 276 -0.70 -7.03 -18.35
CA ARG A 276 -0.77 -8.38 -18.95
C ARG A 276 0.46 -9.23 -18.63
N ARG A 277 1.62 -8.61 -18.40
CA ARG A 277 2.85 -9.30 -17.99
C ARG A 277 2.85 -9.72 -16.52
N PHE A 278 2.21 -8.94 -15.65
CA PHE A 278 2.18 -9.18 -14.19
C PHE A 278 1.01 -10.08 -13.76
N LEU A 279 -0.17 -9.98 -14.40
CA LEU A 279 -1.38 -10.73 -14.00
C LEU A 279 -1.87 -11.77 -15.01
N GLY A 280 -1.33 -11.84 -16.24
CA GLY A 280 -1.83 -12.75 -17.27
C GLY A 280 -3.32 -12.49 -17.62
N PRO A 281 -4.13 -13.54 -17.94
CA PRO A 281 -5.47 -13.41 -18.53
C PRO A 281 -6.52 -12.67 -17.69
N GLU A 282 -6.22 -12.30 -16.44
CA GLU A 282 -7.14 -11.61 -15.52
C GLU A 282 -7.34 -10.13 -15.87
N VAL A 283 -6.36 -9.49 -16.51
CA VAL A 283 -6.47 -8.07 -16.90
C VAL A 283 -7.06 -8.00 -18.30
N LEU A 284 -8.39 -7.93 -18.36
CA LEU A 284 -9.15 -7.81 -19.61
C LEU A 284 -9.14 -6.38 -20.17
N SER A 285 -9.18 -5.38 -19.30
CA SER A 285 -9.08 -3.96 -19.65
C SER A 285 -8.65 -3.11 -18.45
N VAL A 286 -8.08 -1.93 -18.71
CA VAL A 286 -7.67 -0.95 -17.69
C VAL A 286 -8.30 0.39 -18.02
N ARG A 287 -8.84 1.08 -17.00
CA ARG A 287 -9.51 2.36 -17.18
C ARG A 287 -8.69 3.50 -16.57
N HIS A 288 -8.62 4.61 -17.31
CA HIS A 288 -8.16 5.89 -16.77
C HIS A 288 -9.33 6.60 -16.09
N VAL A 289 -9.07 7.24 -14.94
CA VAL A 289 -10.06 8.09 -14.26
C VAL A 289 -9.36 9.31 -13.64
N ASP A 290 -10.03 10.46 -13.65
CA ASP A 290 -9.58 11.67 -12.95
C ASP A 290 -9.69 11.52 -11.42
N HIS A 291 -10.74 10.82 -10.97
CA HIS A 291 -11.02 10.52 -9.56
C HIS A 291 -11.56 9.10 -9.41
N VAL A 292 -11.05 8.34 -8.45
CA VAL A 292 -11.46 6.95 -8.16
C VAL A 292 -12.88 6.93 -7.56
N ALA A 293 -13.18 7.87 -6.66
CA ALA A 293 -14.44 7.95 -5.95
C ALA A 293 -15.65 8.22 -6.87
N ALA A 294 -15.44 8.78 -8.07
CA ALA A 294 -16.51 9.16 -8.98
C ALA A 294 -17.19 7.96 -9.68
N GLN A 295 -16.55 6.79 -9.71
CA GLN A 295 -17.07 5.61 -10.42
C GLN A 295 -17.82 4.61 -9.52
N TYR A 296 -17.61 4.63 -8.20
CA TYR A 296 -18.20 3.67 -7.25
C TYR A 296 -18.49 4.29 -5.86
N PRO A 297 -19.38 5.29 -5.74
CA PRO A 297 -19.62 5.93 -4.45
C PRO A 297 -20.38 5.00 -3.50
N THR A 298 -19.75 4.51 -2.42
CA THR A 298 -20.46 3.79 -1.34
C THR A 298 -20.05 4.21 0.09
N GLY A 299 -19.39 5.36 0.25
CA GLY A 299 -19.23 6.00 1.55
C GLY A 299 -18.86 7.48 1.40
N SER A 300 -19.43 8.33 2.25
CA SER A 300 -19.02 9.74 2.35
C SER A 300 -17.92 9.83 3.40
N LEU A 301 -16.64 9.86 3.00
CA LEU A 301 -15.63 10.44 3.87
C LEU A 301 -15.92 11.95 3.96
N ALA A 302 -15.98 12.47 5.18
CA ALA A 302 -16.00 13.91 5.40
C ALA A 302 -14.64 14.47 4.96
N ARG A 303 -14.56 14.99 3.74
CA ARG A 303 -13.40 15.75 3.26
C ARG A 303 -13.29 17.02 4.09
N ILE A 304 -12.08 17.32 4.58
CA ILE A 304 -11.80 18.64 5.14
C ILE A 304 -11.82 19.62 3.98
N THR A 305 -12.89 20.39 3.86
CA THR A 305 -13.01 21.39 2.81
C THR A 305 -12.23 22.66 3.17
N PRO A 306 -11.84 23.48 2.19
CA PRO A 306 -11.30 24.81 2.45
C PRO A 306 -12.20 25.65 3.37
N GLU A 307 -13.54 25.49 3.29
CA GLU A 307 -14.47 26.17 4.18
C GLU A 307 -14.36 25.67 5.63
N MET A 308 -14.15 24.36 5.84
CA MET A 308 -13.95 23.78 7.18
C MET A 308 -12.65 24.26 7.83
N ILE A 309 -11.59 24.44 7.04
CA ILE A 309 -10.31 25.02 7.50
C ILE A 309 -10.50 26.50 7.88
N ALA A 310 -11.19 27.27 7.05
CA ALA A 310 -11.48 28.67 7.32
C ALA A 310 -12.34 28.85 8.59
N ALA A 311 -13.33 27.98 8.81
CA ALA A 311 -14.16 27.99 10.01
C ALA A 311 -13.35 27.67 11.29
N ALA A 312 -12.42 26.71 11.22
CA ALA A 312 -11.54 26.38 12.34
C ALA A 312 -10.56 27.53 12.68
N GLN A 313 -10.09 28.26 11.67
CA GLN A 313 -9.23 29.44 11.86
C GLN A 313 -9.99 30.64 12.42
N ALA A 314 -11.26 30.82 12.04
CA ALA A 314 -12.13 31.87 12.58
C ALA A 314 -12.49 31.66 14.07
N GLY A 315 -12.52 30.40 14.54
CA GLY A 315 -12.76 30.06 15.95
C GLY A 315 -11.55 30.24 16.89
N ALA A 316 -10.35 30.50 16.36
CA ALA A 316 -9.10 30.55 17.11
C ALA A 316 -8.79 31.90 17.78
N VAL A 317 -9.78 32.81 17.91
CA VAL A 317 -9.63 34.06 18.67
C VAL A 317 -9.95 33.81 20.15
N ARG A 318 -9.07 33.06 20.82
CA ARG A 318 -8.89 33.19 22.28
C ARG A 318 -7.40 33.38 22.54
N PRO A 319 -7.00 34.32 23.42
CA PRO A 319 -5.60 34.62 23.65
C PRO A 319 -4.89 33.36 24.16
N ARG A 320 -3.87 32.91 23.42
CA ARG A 320 -2.98 31.84 23.86
C ARG A 320 -2.13 32.36 25.01
N ILE A 321 -2.46 31.97 26.25
CA ILE A 321 -1.56 32.16 27.38
C ILE A 321 -0.45 31.11 27.24
N SER A 322 0.77 31.58 26.98
CA SER A 322 1.98 30.75 26.95
C SER A 322 2.43 30.46 28.39
N ASN A 323 2.43 29.19 28.80
CA ASN A 323 2.98 28.73 30.08
C ASN A 323 4.44 28.27 29.95
N PHE A 324 5.26 28.99 29.17
CA PHE A 324 6.70 28.75 29.19
C PHE A 324 7.33 29.43 30.41
N VAL A 325 7.85 28.60 31.32
CA VAL A 325 8.76 28.98 32.41
C VAL A 325 10.03 29.55 31.78
N GLY A 326 10.11 30.88 31.71
CA GLY A 326 11.29 31.61 31.30
C GLY A 326 12.34 31.58 32.42
N GLY A 327 13.44 30.88 32.15
CA GLY A 327 14.57 30.72 33.04
C GLY A 327 15.24 32.04 33.42
N SER A 328 15.73 32.06 34.66
CA SER A 328 16.64 33.07 35.18
C SER A 328 17.95 33.11 34.40
N ALA A 329 18.24 34.27 33.79
CA ALA A 329 19.59 34.79 33.59
C ALA A 329 19.49 36.27 34.00
N GLY A 330 20.22 36.78 34.98
CA GLY A 330 21.66 36.63 35.14
C GLY A 330 22.35 37.66 34.25
N GLY A 331 22.46 38.91 34.69
CA GLY A 331 23.15 39.97 33.94
C GLY A 331 22.95 41.33 34.62
N GLY A 332 23.99 41.81 35.30
CA GLY A 332 23.93 42.93 36.24
C GLY A 332 23.89 44.33 35.64
N THR A 333 23.93 45.32 36.52
CA THR A 333 24.35 46.69 36.20
C THR A 333 25.00 47.32 37.43
N LEU A 334 26.19 47.86 37.18
CA LEU A 334 26.95 48.87 37.92
C LEU A 334 26.16 49.75 38.91
N LEU A 335 26.52 49.68 40.19
CA LEU A 335 27.34 50.65 40.95
C LEU A 335 27.58 50.11 42.36
#